data_AF-A0A6C0KD20-F1
#
_entry.id   AF-A0A6C0KD20-F1
#
_cell.length_a   1.000
_cell.length_b   1.000
_cell.length_c   1.000
_cell.angle_alpha   90.00
_cell.angle_beta   90.00
_cell.angle_gamma   90.00
#
_symmetry.space_group_name_H-M   'P 1'
#
loop_
_entity.id
_entity.type
_entity.pdbx_description
1 polymer ?
#
loop_
_entity_poly.entity_id
_entity_poly.type
_entity_poly.pdbx_seq_one_letter_code
_entity_poly.pdbx_strand_id
1 'polypeptide(L)'
;MTDENYTCQFCTSVFSSSKSLENHQKIAKYCLSIQGKQNDRHKCLGCQKIVSSNDRLVKHYPTCIDYQLTIKCGELLQEKKDLEKETKELEKRIILLEKMNEKLEDTISQKDKIIADLAEKAITSAKPNITHTTNNTVNNVNNLNIISQEHLHEQAQHLTIEHIKKGAVGYSEYFLEYPLKERVACTDYSRRKIKYKNENGEIITDPEMSTLSDLLFKSIKDRNRELTVQYTNELTDKFKTAKDPTQLAYFMEVAGKFSDQDIEVFKMFNGNKNEFFHDILRNICSKTLLQ
;
A
#
# COMPACT_ATOMS: atom_id res chain seq x y z
N MET A 1 -23.40 84.95 7.37
CA MET A 1 -22.83 83.95 6.43
C MET A 1 -23.93 83.64 5.45
N THR A 2 -23.78 84.05 4.20
CA THR A 2 -24.78 83.80 3.15
C THR A 2 -24.68 82.34 2.74
N ASP A 3 -25.72 81.54 3.04
CA ASP A 3 -25.82 80.17 2.54
C ASP A 3 -25.96 80.22 1.02
N GLU A 4 -24.84 80.01 0.32
CA GLU A 4 -24.85 79.83 -1.13
C GLU A 4 -25.58 78.53 -1.46
N ASN A 5 -26.74 78.66 -2.09
CA ASN A 5 -27.55 77.54 -2.55
C ASN A 5 -27.09 77.09 -3.94
N TYR A 6 -26.82 75.80 -4.10
CA TYR A 6 -26.35 75.18 -5.34
C TYR A 6 -27.51 74.50 -6.05
N THR A 7 -27.92 74.97 -7.24
CA THR A 7 -29.08 74.43 -7.98
C THR A 7 -28.66 73.52 -9.13
N CYS A 8 -29.30 72.36 -9.26
CA CYS A 8 -29.06 71.43 -10.37
C CYS A 8 -29.73 71.91 -11.66
N GLN A 9 -28.95 72.14 -12.71
CA GLN A 9 -29.44 72.59 -14.02
C GLN A 9 -30.36 71.59 -14.76
N PHE A 10 -30.34 70.31 -14.39
CA PHE A 10 -31.13 69.28 -15.08
C PHE A 10 -32.49 69.05 -14.42
N CYS A 11 -32.61 69.25 -13.11
CA CYS A 11 -33.82 68.89 -12.37
C CYS A 11 -34.22 69.90 -11.30
N THR A 12 -33.60 71.08 -11.33
CA THR A 12 -33.89 72.28 -10.51
C THR A 12 -33.88 72.07 -9.00
N SER A 13 -33.32 70.95 -8.52
CA SER A 13 -33.18 70.67 -7.09
C SER A 13 -32.07 71.51 -6.48
N VAL A 14 -32.29 71.98 -5.24
CA VAL A 14 -31.39 72.89 -4.51
C VAL A 14 -30.61 72.12 -3.44
N PHE A 15 -29.32 72.41 -3.32
CA PHE A 15 -28.37 71.74 -2.42
C PHE A 15 -27.60 72.75 -1.58
N SER A 16 -27.27 72.37 -0.36
CA SER A 16 -26.52 73.19 0.61
C SER A 16 -25.00 73.24 0.37
N SER A 17 -24.48 72.46 -0.59
CA SER A 17 -23.06 72.50 -0.94
C SER A 17 -22.82 72.07 -2.39
N SER A 18 -21.73 72.58 -2.97
CA SER A 18 -21.25 72.16 -4.29
C SER A 18 -21.02 70.64 -4.36
N LYS A 19 -20.49 70.03 -3.29
CA LYS A 19 -20.22 68.58 -3.25
C LYS A 19 -21.51 67.76 -3.30
N SER A 20 -22.56 68.20 -2.60
CA SER A 20 -23.87 67.57 -2.63
C SER A 20 -24.51 67.65 -4.02
N LEU A 21 -24.39 68.80 -4.70
CA LEU A 21 -24.82 68.97 -6.10
C LEU A 21 -24.05 68.03 -7.04
N GLU A 22 -22.72 67.96 -6.91
CA GLU A 22 -21.85 67.10 -7.71
C GLU A 22 -22.25 65.62 -7.56
N ASN A 23 -22.44 65.16 -6.32
CA ASN A 23 -22.89 63.80 -6.04
C ASN A 23 -24.29 63.53 -6.59
N HIS A 24 -25.21 64.50 -6.46
CA HIS A 24 -26.55 64.39 -7.03
C HIS A 24 -26.51 64.22 -8.55
N GLN A 25 -25.77 65.08 -9.27
CA GLN A 25 -25.65 65.00 -10.74
C GLN A 25 -25.03 63.69 -11.21
N LYS A 26 -24.16 63.08 -10.40
CA LYS A 26 -23.49 61.80 -10.69
C LYS A 26 -24.32 60.56 -10.35
N ILE A 27 -25.22 60.62 -9.36
CA ILE A 27 -25.81 59.42 -8.75
C ILE A 27 -27.34 59.39 -8.86
N ALA A 28 -28.02 60.55 -8.87
CA ALA A 28 -29.47 60.60 -8.82
C ALA A 28 -30.10 60.10 -10.12
N LYS A 29 -30.82 58.97 -10.02
CA LYS A 29 -31.38 58.23 -11.17
C LYS A 29 -32.20 59.10 -12.12
N TYR A 30 -33.07 59.96 -11.57
CA TYR A 30 -33.92 60.83 -12.38
C TYR A 30 -33.11 61.93 -13.08
N CYS A 31 -32.13 62.52 -12.39
CA CYS A 31 -31.24 63.54 -12.95
C CYS A 31 -30.34 62.98 -14.06
N LEU A 32 -29.80 61.77 -13.88
CA LEU A 32 -29.03 61.08 -14.92
C LEU A 32 -29.88 60.77 -16.16
N SER A 33 -31.14 60.38 -15.96
CA SER A 33 -32.08 60.14 -17.07
C SER A 33 -32.34 61.41 -17.87
N ILE A 34 -32.50 62.56 -17.20
CA ILE A 34 -32.64 63.87 -17.85
C ILE A 34 -31.35 64.28 -18.57
N GLN A 35 -30.18 63.92 -18.03
CA GLN A 35 -28.88 64.13 -18.68
C GLN A 35 -28.61 63.23 -19.90
N GLY A 36 -29.49 62.26 -20.21
CA GLY A 36 -29.23 61.25 -21.23
C GLY A 36 -28.10 60.27 -20.86
N LYS A 37 -27.73 60.20 -19.58
CA LYS A 37 -26.67 59.31 -19.07
C LYS A 37 -27.30 58.07 -18.44
N GLN A 38 -26.76 56.90 -18.74
CA GLN A 38 -27.09 55.69 -18.00
C GLN A 38 -26.21 55.58 -16.76
N ASN A 39 -26.80 55.17 -15.64
CA ASN A 39 -26.03 54.75 -14.48
C ASN A 39 -25.56 53.33 -14.76
N ASP A 40 -24.24 53.09 -14.77
CA ASP A 40 -23.67 51.76 -14.92
C ASP A 40 -24.19 50.89 -13.76
N ARG A 41 -25.18 50.06 -14.07
CA ARG A 41 -25.75 49.11 -13.13
C ARG A 41 -24.80 47.93 -13.04
N HIS A 42 -24.26 47.71 -11.84
CA HIS A 42 -23.35 46.59 -11.61
C HIS A 42 -24.12 45.41 -11.04
N LYS A 43 -24.00 44.24 -11.67
CA LYS A 43 -24.74 43.02 -11.30
C LYS A 43 -23.82 42.04 -10.58
N CYS A 44 -24.27 41.53 -9.43
CA CYS A 44 -23.58 40.44 -8.74
C CYS A 44 -23.70 39.14 -9.54
N LEU A 45 -22.58 38.46 -9.80
CA LEU A 45 -22.56 37.20 -10.53
C LEU A 45 -23.20 36.03 -9.77
N GLY A 46 -23.21 36.08 -8.44
CA GLY A 46 -23.87 35.08 -7.60
C GLY A 46 -25.38 35.32 -7.51
N CYS A 47 -25.80 36.28 -6.68
CA CYS A 47 -27.21 36.50 -6.36
C CYS A 47 -27.98 37.36 -7.38
N GLN A 48 -27.34 37.80 -8.47
CA GLN A 48 -27.93 38.65 -9.50
C GLN A 48 -28.40 40.04 -9.03
N LYS A 49 -28.11 40.45 -7.78
CA LYS A 49 -28.44 41.76 -7.23
C LYS A 49 -27.76 42.88 -8.02
N ILE A 50 -28.53 43.91 -8.35
CA ILE A 50 -28.05 45.09 -9.06
C ILE A 50 -27.74 46.20 -8.05
N VAL A 51 -26.53 46.76 -8.13
CA VAL A 51 -26.08 47.88 -7.32
C VAL A 51 -25.69 49.08 -8.18
N SER A 52 -25.74 50.27 -7.58
CA SER A 52 -25.60 51.55 -8.27
C SER A 52 -24.15 52.03 -8.47
N SER A 53 -23.16 51.26 -8.00
CA SER A 53 -21.74 51.58 -8.17
C SER A 53 -20.89 50.34 -7.97
N ASN A 54 -19.71 50.32 -8.58
CA ASN A 54 -18.75 49.21 -8.46
C ASN A 54 -18.28 49.01 -7.01
N ASP A 55 -18.03 50.08 -6.25
CA ASP A 55 -17.59 49.98 -4.85
C ASP A 55 -18.60 49.24 -3.97
N ARG A 56 -19.90 49.44 -4.23
CA ARG A 56 -20.97 48.71 -3.53
C ARG A 56 -20.98 47.24 -3.92
N LEU A 57 -20.62 46.90 -5.17
CA LEU A 57 -20.50 45.53 -5.63
C LEU A 57 -19.30 44.82 -4.98
N VAL A 58 -18.14 45.48 -4.96
CA VAL A 58 -16.92 44.96 -4.33
C VAL A 58 -17.15 44.71 -2.84
N LYS A 59 -17.81 45.63 -2.12
CA LYS A 59 -18.18 45.43 -0.70
C LYS A 59 -19.25 44.35 -0.51
N HIS A 60 -20.07 44.09 -1.52
CA HIS A 60 -21.10 43.05 -1.48
C HIS A 60 -20.50 41.66 -1.64
N TYR A 61 -19.47 41.46 -2.48
CA TYR A 61 -18.92 40.13 -2.77
C TYR A 61 -18.55 39.28 -1.55
N PRO A 62 -17.83 39.79 -0.52
CA PRO A 62 -17.46 38.99 0.65
C PRO A 62 -18.65 38.53 1.50
N THR A 63 -19.79 39.23 1.42
CA THR A 63 -20.99 38.93 2.21
C THR A 63 -22.07 38.22 1.41
N CYS A 64 -21.90 38.09 0.09
CA CYS A 64 -22.85 37.43 -0.80
C CYS A 64 -22.58 35.91 -0.83
N ILE A 65 -23.40 35.14 -0.12
CA ILE A 65 -23.31 33.67 -0.06
C ILE A 65 -23.29 33.06 -1.47
N ASP A 66 -24.21 33.45 -2.36
CA ASP A 66 -24.27 32.90 -3.73
C ASP A 66 -23.01 33.17 -4.55
N TYR A 67 -22.39 34.34 -4.35
CA TYR A 67 -21.13 34.67 -5.03
C TYR A 67 -19.98 33.83 -4.46
N GLN A 68 -19.89 33.71 -3.14
CA GLN A 68 -18.89 32.86 -2.48
C GLN A 68 -19.02 31.40 -2.92
N LEU A 69 -20.25 30.88 -3.01
CA LEU A 69 -20.54 29.54 -3.54
C LEU A 69 -20.11 29.40 -5.00
N THR A 70 -20.37 30.40 -5.84
CA THR A 70 -19.96 30.39 -7.26
C THR A 70 -18.44 30.27 -7.39
N ILE A 71 -17.68 31.07 -6.61
CA ILE A 71 -16.22 31.00 -6.60
C ILE A 71 -15.76 29.62 -6.12
N LYS A 72 -16.31 29.14 -4.99
CA LYS A 72 -15.92 27.84 -4.42
C LYS A 72 -16.23 26.67 -5.35
N CYS A 73 -17.37 26.68 -6.03
CA CYS A 73 -17.72 25.68 -7.04
C CYS A 73 -16.75 25.72 -8.23
N GLY A 74 -16.31 26.90 -8.64
CA GLY A 74 -15.28 27.06 -9.68
C GLY A 74 -13.94 26.43 -9.28
N GLU A 75 -13.48 26.69 -8.06
CA GLU A 75 -12.27 26.08 -7.50
C GLU A 75 -12.37 24.55 -7.46
N LEU A 76 -13.46 24.02 -6.91
CA LEU A 76 -13.69 22.58 -6.81
C LEU A 76 -13.78 21.90 -8.18
N LEU A 77 -14.38 22.58 -9.18
CA LEU A 77 -14.46 22.06 -10.54
C LEU A 77 -13.09 22.00 -11.20
N GLN A 78 -12.22 22.96 -10.91
CA GLN A 78 -10.84 22.96 -11.41
C GLN A 78 -10.02 21.86 -10.74
N GLU A 79 -10.09 21.74 -9.41
CA GLU A 79 -9.42 20.67 -8.65
C GLU A 79 -9.84 19.27 -9.14
N LYS A 80 -11.15 19.07 -9.39
CA LYS A 80 -11.66 17.82 -9.96
C LYS A 80 -11.02 17.49 -11.32
N LYS A 81 -10.88 18.48 -12.21
CA LYS A 81 -10.26 18.27 -13.53
C LYS A 81 -8.78 17.91 -13.41
N ASP A 82 -8.08 18.53 -12.47
CA ASP A 82 -6.67 18.27 -12.23
C ASP A 82 -6.48 16.85 -11.67
N LEU A 83 -7.32 16.40 -10.73
CA LEU A 83 -7.35 15.04 -10.20
C LEU A 83 -7.70 13.99 -11.28
N GLU A 84 -8.67 14.28 -12.15
CA GLU A 84 -9.02 13.40 -13.28
C GLU A 84 -7.85 13.23 -14.26
N LYS A 85 -7.07 14.29 -14.48
CA LYS A 85 -5.87 14.24 -15.32
C LYS A 85 -4.77 13.40 -14.67
N GLU A 86 -4.53 13.57 -13.37
CA GLU A 86 -3.55 12.78 -12.62
C GLU A 86 -3.91 11.29 -12.61
N THR A 87 -5.19 10.97 -12.39
CA THR A 87 -5.69 9.58 -12.39
C THR A 87 -5.43 8.90 -13.74
N LYS A 88 -5.71 9.59 -14.86
CA LYS A 88 -5.42 9.07 -16.20
C LYS A 88 -3.93 8.82 -16.45
N GLU A 89 -3.05 9.64 -15.91
CA GLU A 89 -1.60 9.43 -16.04
C GLU A 89 -1.12 8.25 -15.17
N LEU A 90 -1.68 8.07 -13.98
CA LEU A 90 -1.41 6.91 -13.11
C LEU A 90 -1.89 5.61 -13.75
N GLU A 91 -3.10 5.59 -14.34
CA GLU A 91 -3.63 4.43 -15.08
C GLU A 91 -2.72 4.01 -16.22
N LYS A 92 -2.23 4.97 -17.03
CA LYS A 92 -1.26 4.68 -18.11
C LYS A 92 0.03 4.07 -17.57
N ARG A 93 0.51 4.55 -16.41
CA ARG A 93 1.74 4.06 -15.80
C ARG A 93 1.58 2.64 -15.25
N ILE A 94 0.42 2.30 -14.70
CA ILE A 94 0.09 0.93 -14.25
C ILE A 94 0.14 -0.03 -15.46
N ILE A 95 -0.56 0.30 -16.55
CA ILE A 95 -0.56 -0.52 -17.77
C ILE A 95 0.86 -0.73 -18.32
N LEU A 96 1.71 0.30 -18.25
CA LEU A 96 3.11 0.19 -18.70
C LEU A 96 3.92 -0.75 -17.80
N LEU A 97 3.74 -0.67 -16.48
CA LEU A 97 4.42 -1.53 -15.51
C LEU A 97 3.98 -2.99 -15.65
N GLU A 98 2.69 -3.24 -15.84
CA GLU A 98 2.15 -4.59 -16.09
C GLU A 98 2.80 -5.22 -17.33
N LYS A 99 2.88 -4.49 -18.44
CA LYS A 99 3.57 -4.95 -19.66
C LYS A 99 5.06 -5.21 -19.44
N MET A 100 5.70 -4.45 -18.54
CA MET A 100 7.11 -4.65 -18.23
C MET A 100 7.33 -5.89 -17.36
N ASN A 101 6.42 -6.15 -16.42
CA ASN A 101 6.43 -7.37 -15.61
C ASN A 101 6.22 -8.62 -16.47
N GLU A 102 5.26 -8.61 -17.39
CA GLU A 102 5.02 -9.72 -18.34
C GLU A 102 6.29 -10.05 -19.13
N LYS A 103 7.00 -9.03 -19.64
CA LYS A 103 8.29 -9.22 -20.33
C LYS A 103 9.39 -9.78 -19.43
N LEU A 104 9.41 -9.38 -18.16
CA LEU A 104 10.38 -9.90 -17.20
C LEU A 104 10.10 -11.37 -16.88
N GLU A 105 8.83 -11.75 -16.72
CA GLU A 105 8.40 -13.14 -16.52
C GLU A 105 8.78 -14.01 -17.73
N ASP A 106 8.53 -13.53 -18.95
CA ASP A 106 8.98 -14.21 -20.18
C ASP A 106 10.50 -14.41 -20.21
N THR A 107 11.25 -13.38 -19.82
CA THR A 107 12.71 -13.42 -19.77
C THR A 107 13.21 -14.42 -18.74
N ILE A 108 12.58 -14.47 -17.56
CA ILE A 108 12.89 -15.45 -16.51
C ILE A 108 12.60 -16.86 -17.03
N SER A 109 11.43 -17.09 -17.64
CA SER A 109 11.07 -18.38 -18.23
C SER A 109 12.07 -18.84 -19.31
N GLN A 110 12.51 -17.93 -20.17
CA GLN A 110 13.54 -18.23 -21.17
C GLN A 110 14.89 -18.59 -20.53
N LYS A 111 15.31 -17.84 -19.50
CA LYS A 111 16.54 -18.13 -18.77
C LYS A 111 16.46 -19.47 -18.04
N ASP A 112 15.33 -19.80 -17.44
CA ASP A 112 15.12 -21.09 -16.77
C ASP A 112 15.20 -22.26 -17.76
N LYS A 113 14.63 -22.09 -18.97
CA LYS A 113 14.80 -23.07 -20.06
C LYS A 113 16.26 -23.24 -20.45
N ILE A 114 17.00 -22.16 -20.63
CA ILE A 114 18.44 -22.21 -20.97
C ILE A 114 19.24 -22.90 -19.85
N ILE A 115 18.94 -22.60 -18.59
CA ILE A 115 19.59 -23.23 -17.43
C ILE A 115 19.29 -24.74 -17.42
N ALA A 116 18.05 -25.14 -17.67
CA ALA A 116 17.68 -26.56 -17.77
C ALA A 116 18.44 -27.27 -18.90
N ASP A 117 18.52 -26.63 -20.07
CA ASP A 117 19.22 -27.16 -21.25
C ASP A 117 20.73 -27.30 -21.03
N LEU A 118 21.34 -26.31 -20.37
CA LEU A 118 22.75 -26.35 -19.96
C LEU A 118 23.03 -27.43 -18.90
N ALA A 119 22.12 -27.60 -17.94
CA ALA A 119 22.21 -28.65 -16.93
C ALA A 119 22.12 -30.05 -17.57
N GLU A 120 21.20 -30.24 -18.53
CA GLU A 120 21.06 -31.50 -19.27
C GLU A 120 22.33 -31.80 -20.10
N LYS A 121 22.85 -30.79 -20.82
CA LYS A 121 24.12 -30.94 -21.58
C LYS A 121 25.33 -31.24 -20.69
N ALA A 122 25.38 -30.68 -19.49
CA ALA A 122 26.44 -31.00 -18.52
C ALA A 122 26.39 -32.47 -18.07
N ILE A 123 25.18 -33.02 -17.90
CA ILE A 123 24.97 -34.44 -17.56
C ILE A 123 25.37 -35.34 -18.72
N THR A 124 25.01 -35.01 -19.96
CA THR A 124 25.31 -35.86 -21.13
C THR A 124 26.78 -35.79 -21.58
N SER A 125 27.49 -34.69 -21.27
CA SER A 125 28.90 -34.50 -21.62
C SER A 125 29.86 -35.14 -20.60
N ALA A 126 29.37 -35.49 -19.41
CA ALA A 126 30.14 -36.22 -18.40
C ALA A 126 30.20 -37.72 -18.74
N LYS A 127 31.17 -38.12 -19.58
CA LYS A 127 31.60 -39.53 -19.61
C LYS A 127 32.12 -39.92 -18.20
N PRO A 128 31.72 -41.08 -17.65
CA PRO A 128 32.08 -41.45 -16.29
C PRO A 128 33.55 -41.88 -16.24
N ASN A 129 34.43 -41.00 -15.77
CA ASN A 129 35.61 -41.48 -15.06
C ASN A 129 35.16 -41.82 -13.64
N ILE A 130 34.99 -43.12 -13.41
CA ILE A 130 34.72 -43.70 -12.11
C ILE A 130 35.97 -43.47 -11.26
N THR A 131 35.95 -42.40 -10.48
CA THR A 131 36.77 -42.25 -9.27
C THR A 131 35.82 -41.92 -8.13
N HIS A 132 35.72 -42.85 -7.19
CA HIS A 132 34.95 -42.77 -5.96
C HIS A 132 35.16 -41.44 -5.23
N THR A 133 34.18 -40.55 -5.28
CA THR A 133 34.04 -39.38 -4.40
C THR A 133 32.63 -39.31 -3.81
N THR A 134 32.16 -40.44 -3.25
CA THR A 134 30.88 -40.55 -2.53
C THR A 134 31.00 -40.34 -1.01
N ASN A 135 32.17 -39.96 -0.49
CA ASN A 135 32.41 -39.93 0.95
C ASN A 135 32.08 -38.60 1.66
N ASN A 136 32.02 -37.46 0.96
CA ASN A 136 31.79 -36.16 1.63
C ASN A 136 30.30 -35.81 1.83
N THR A 137 29.43 -36.06 0.85
CA THR A 137 27.97 -35.77 0.97
C THR A 137 27.24 -36.75 1.88
N VAL A 138 27.71 -38.00 1.97
CA VAL A 138 27.12 -39.02 2.86
C VAL A 138 27.49 -38.77 4.33
N ASN A 139 28.70 -38.27 4.61
CA ASN A 139 29.13 -37.98 5.98
C ASN A 139 28.36 -36.82 6.62
N ASN A 140 27.93 -35.80 5.86
CA ASN A 140 27.22 -34.65 6.42
C ASN A 140 25.75 -34.94 6.78
N VAL A 141 25.05 -35.76 5.98
CA VAL A 141 23.65 -36.16 6.29
C VAL A 141 23.59 -37.16 7.45
N ASN A 142 24.61 -38.00 7.61
CA ASN A 142 24.72 -38.93 8.72
C ASN A 142 24.93 -38.24 10.08
N ASN A 143 25.34 -36.97 10.12
CA ASN A 143 25.53 -36.22 11.36
C ASN A 143 24.29 -35.42 11.80
N LEU A 144 23.19 -35.46 11.04
CA LEU A 144 21.95 -34.77 11.42
C LEU A 144 21.38 -35.32 12.73
N ASN A 145 20.84 -34.45 13.56
CA ASN A 145 20.12 -34.84 14.77
C ASN A 145 18.70 -35.35 14.44
N ILE A 146 18.16 -36.22 15.29
CA ILE A 146 16.82 -36.83 15.14
C ILE A 146 15.71 -35.79 15.32
N ILE A 147 14.76 -35.69 14.40
CA ILE A 147 13.55 -34.90 14.60
C ILE A 147 12.45 -35.81 15.19
N SER A 148 12.08 -35.58 16.44
CA SER A 148 10.91 -36.19 17.08
C SER A 148 9.77 -35.20 17.26
N GLN A 149 8.54 -35.71 17.40
CA GLN A 149 7.38 -34.87 17.69
C GLN A 149 7.54 -34.10 19.01
N GLU A 150 8.12 -34.71 20.05
CA GLU A 150 8.39 -34.04 21.33
C GLU A 150 9.34 -32.85 21.15
N HIS A 151 10.45 -33.04 20.42
CA HIS A 151 11.39 -31.96 20.12
C HIS A 151 10.67 -30.82 19.38
N LEU A 152 9.87 -31.12 18.35
CA LEU A 152 9.13 -30.11 17.61
C LEU A 152 8.13 -29.33 18.47
N HIS A 153 7.54 -29.98 19.47
CA HIS A 153 6.61 -29.34 20.41
C HIS A 153 7.35 -28.47 21.44
N GLU A 154 8.46 -28.95 22.00
CA GLU A 154 9.30 -28.18 22.93
C GLU A 154 9.86 -26.91 22.28
N GLN A 155 10.26 -26.99 21.01
CA GLN A 155 10.78 -25.83 20.29
C GLN A 155 9.70 -24.78 19.96
N ALA A 156 8.41 -25.13 20.03
CA ALA A 156 7.30 -24.21 19.74
C ALA A 156 7.36 -22.93 20.58
N GLN A 157 7.84 -23.00 21.82
CA GLN A 157 7.97 -21.85 22.72
C GLN A 157 8.86 -20.72 22.17
N HIS A 158 9.79 -21.05 21.26
CA HIS A 158 10.69 -20.08 20.63
C HIS A 158 10.06 -19.33 19.47
N LEU A 159 8.85 -19.71 19.04
CA LEU A 159 8.06 -18.87 18.15
C LEU A 159 7.64 -17.61 18.91
N THR A 160 7.89 -16.45 18.29
CA THR A 160 7.69 -15.13 18.89
C THR A 160 6.85 -14.27 17.97
N ILE A 161 6.30 -13.19 18.52
CA ILE A 161 5.52 -12.22 17.75
C ILE A 161 6.33 -11.59 16.61
N GLU A 162 7.64 -11.43 16.78
CA GLU A 162 8.52 -10.85 15.75
C GLU A 162 8.68 -11.80 14.55
N HIS A 163 8.70 -13.12 14.78
CA HIS A 163 8.64 -14.10 13.69
C HIS A 163 7.35 -13.96 12.89
N ILE A 164 6.20 -13.79 13.57
CA ILE A 164 4.91 -13.60 12.91
C ILE A 164 4.88 -12.29 12.11
N LYS A 165 5.38 -11.18 12.66
CA LYS A 165 5.41 -9.87 11.99
C LYS A 165 6.22 -9.88 10.69
N LYS A 166 7.25 -10.72 10.60
CA LYS A 166 8.11 -10.87 9.41
C LYS A 166 7.54 -11.81 8.34
N GLY A 167 6.40 -12.47 8.59
CA GLY A 167 5.79 -13.41 7.67
C GLY A 167 6.67 -14.60 7.30
N ALA A 168 6.65 -15.04 6.04
CA ALA A 168 7.33 -16.26 5.59
C ALA A 168 8.82 -16.28 5.97
N VAL A 169 9.49 -15.14 5.90
CA VAL A 169 10.89 -15.00 6.32
C VAL A 169 11.04 -15.29 7.82
N GLY A 170 10.20 -14.71 8.67
CA GLY A 170 10.24 -14.94 10.11
C GLY A 170 9.95 -16.37 10.53
N TYR A 171 8.99 -17.06 9.89
CA TYR A 171 8.78 -18.50 10.12
C TYR A 171 10.00 -19.31 9.69
N SER A 172 10.62 -18.98 8.55
CA SER A 172 11.82 -19.69 8.10
C SER A 172 13.01 -19.49 9.03
N GLU A 173 13.20 -18.28 9.57
CA GLU A 173 14.22 -17.96 10.59
C GLU A 173 13.99 -18.81 11.84
N TYR A 174 12.78 -18.78 12.39
CA TYR A 174 12.40 -19.61 13.54
C TYR A 174 12.67 -21.09 13.27
N PHE A 175 12.19 -21.64 12.15
CA PHE A 175 12.36 -23.06 11.86
C PHE A 175 13.84 -23.47 11.78
N LEU A 176 14.67 -22.65 11.14
CA LEU A 176 16.09 -22.92 10.96
C LEU A 176 16.90 -22.78 12.25
N GLU A 177 16.53 -21.85 13.13
CA GLU A 177 17.26 -21.58 14.36
C GLU A 177 16.90 -22.54 15.49
N TYR A 178 15.66 -23.05 15.51
CA TYR A 178 15.14 -23.87 16.60
C TYR A 178 14.82 -25.32 16.17
N PRO A 179 13.64 -25.65 15.61
CA PRO A 179 13.28 -27.05 15.38
C PRO A 179 14.15 -27.76 14.34
N LEU A 180 14.72 -27.07 13.35
CA LEU A 180 15.47 -27.68 12.25
C LEU A 180 16.99 -27.48 12.32
N LYS A 181 17.48 -26.77 13.35
CA LYS A 181 18.91 -26.49 13.50
C LYS A 181 19.72 -27.80 13.54
N GLU A 182 20.63 -27.95 12.58
CA GLU A 182 21.48 -29.15 12.41
C GLU A 182 20.70 -30.47 12.26
N ARG A 183 19.45 -30.39 11.79
CA ARG A 183 18.52 -31.54 11.69
C ARG A 183 18.01 -31.81 10.28
N VAL A 184 18.20 -30.85 9.37
CA VAL A 184 17.80 -30.96 7.96
C VAL A 184 18.95 -30.58 7.04
N ALA A 185 18.94 -31.15 5.84
CA ALA A 185 19.85 -30.80 4.77
C ALA A 185 19.12 -30.80 3.43
N CYS A 186 19.28 -29.72 2.65
CA CYS A 186 18.80 -29.67 1.27
C CYS A 186 19.83 -30.31 0.35
N THR A 187 19.41 -31.33 -0.40
CA THR A 187 20.27 -32.11 -1.30
C THR A 187 20.08 -31.79 -2.77
N ASP A 188 18.97 -31.14 -3.11
CA ASP A 188 18.63 -30.70 -4.47
C ASP A 188 17.75 -29.46 -4.33
N TYR A 189 18.34 -28.29 -4.52
CA TYR A 189 17.64 -27.01 -4.41
C TYR A 189 16.54 -26.87 -5.46
N SER A 190 16.83 -27.30 -6.70
CA SER A 190 15.91 -27.16 -7.84
C SER A 190 14.61 -27.95 -7.65
N ARG A 191 14.71 -29.11 -6.99
CA ARG A 191 13.56 -30.00 -6.68
C ARG A 191 13.15 -29.96 -5.21
N ARG A 192 13.68 -28.98 -4.46
CA ARG A 192 13.41 -28.76 -3.03
C ARG A 192 13.44 -30.07 -2.21
N LYS A 193 14.46 -30.91 -2.46
CA LYS A 193 14.58 -32.22 -1.76
C LYS A 193 15.32 -32.04 -0.45
N ILE A 194 14.58 -32.14 0.64
CA ILE A 194 15.13 -32.11 2.00
C ILE A 194 15.37 -33.54 2.49
N LYS A 195 16.47 -33.73 3.21
CA LYS A 195 16.73 -34.94 4.00
C LYS A 195 16.79 -34.60 5.47
N TYR A 196 16.25 -35.49 6.31
CA TYR A 196 16.27 -35.38 7.76
C TYR A 196 16.26 -36.76 8.40
N LYS A 197 16.60 -36.86 9.70
CA LYS A 197 16.45 -38.10 10.46
C LYS A 197 15.13 -38.13 11.22
N ASN A 198 14.34 -39.18 11.04
CA ASN A 198 13.11 -39.41 11.81
C ASN A 198 13.41 -39.94 13.22
N GLU A 199 12.36 -40.20 14.00
CA GLU A 199 12.41 -40.74 15.37
C GLU A 199 13.18 -42.06 15.50
N ASN A 200 13.17 -42.89 14.44
CA ASN A 200 13.90 -44.15 14.39
C ASN A 200 15.39 -43.98 14.01
N GLY A 201 15.83 -42.75 13.77
CA GLY A 201 17.18 -42.45 13.28
C GLY A 201 17.37 -42.69 11.78
N GLU A 202 16.31 -43.00 11.04
CA GLU A 202 16.36 -43.27 9.61
C GLU A 202 16.39 -41.96 8.81
N ILE A 203 17.22 -41.93 7.76
CA ILE A 203 17.30 -40.78 6.86
C ILE A 203 16.11 -40.82 5.88
N ILE A 204 15.20 -39.88 6.05
CA ILE A 204 14.06 -39.68 5.16
C ILE A 204 14.44 -38.66 4.10
N THR A 205 14.05 -38.92 2.85
CA THR A 205 14.08 -37.94 1.76
C THR A 205 12.66 -37.44 1.54
N ASP A 206 12.44 -36.15 1.73
CA ASP A 206 11.13 -35.49 1.69
C ASP A 206 11.12 -34.41 0.60
N PRO A 207 10.75 -34.78 -0.64
CA PRO A 207 10.57 -33.82 -1.73
C PRO A 207 9.51 -32.78 -1.35
N GLU A 208 9.77 -31.51 -1.67
CA GLU A 208 8.88 -30.39 -1.32
C GLU A 208 8.58 -30.28 0.19
N MET A 209 9.39 -30.92 1.04
CA MET A 209 9.21 -30.96 2.50
C MET A 209 7.78 -31.38 2.89
N SER A 210 7.20 -32.30 2.12
CA SER A 210 5.80 -32.63 2.16
C SER A 210 5.31 -33.18 3.49
N THR A 211 6.15 -33.95 4.20
CA THR A 211 5.81 -34.64 5.44
C THR A 211 6.28 -33.85 6.66
N LEU A 212 7.50 -33.34 6.60
CA LEU A 212 8.09 -32.59 7.70
C LEU A 212 7.37 -31.26 7.95
N SER A 213 6.86 -30.62 6.90
CA SER A 213 6.05 -29.39 7.03
C SER A 213 4.78 -29.60 7.85
N ASP A 214 4.05 -30.68 7.60
CA ASP A 214 2.84 -31.00 8.37
C ASP A 214 3.14 -31.16 9.86
N LEU A 215 4.25 -31.81 10.20
CA LEU A 215 4.69 -31.97 11.59
C LEU A 215 5.05 -30.63 12.23
N LEU A 216 5.81 -29.79 11.53
CA LEU A 216 6.22 -28.46 12.01
C LEU A 216 5.03 -27.54 12.26
N PHE A 217 4.13 -27.43 11.29
CA PHE A 217 3.00 -26.52 11.41
C PHE A 217 2.00 -27.01 12.47
N LYS A 218 1.80 -28.33 12.59
CA LYS A 218 0.99 -28.88 13.70
C LYS A 218 1.61 -28.59 15.06
N SER A 219 2.93 -28.69 15.22
CA SER A 219 3.57 -28.50 16.53
C SER A 219 3.49 -27.07 17.05
N ILE A 220 3.45 -26.07 16.15
CA ILE A 220 3.36 -24.65 16.53
C ILE A 220 1.94 -24.09 16.55
N LYS A 221 0.91 -24.88 16.20
CA LYS A 221 -0.47 -24.40 16.00
C LYS A 221 -1.00 -23.56 17.17
N ASP A 222 -0.87 -24.08 18.40
CA ASP A 222 -1.42 -23.41 19.58
C ASP A 222 -0.65 -22.14 19.93
N ARG A 223 0.69 -22.21 19.89
CA ARG A 223 1.54 -21.04 20.12
C ARG A 223 1.32 -19.95 19.07
N ASN A 224 1.18 -20.35 17.81
CA ASN A 224 0.90 -19.43 16.73
C ASN A 224 -0.42 -18.69 16.95
N ARG A 225 -1.47 -19.43 17.34
CA ARG A 225 -2.78 -18.84 17.65
C ARG A 225 -2.71 -17.83 18.79
N GLU A 226 -1.96 -18.13 19.85
CA GLU A 226 -1.74 -17.20 20.97
C GLU A 226 -1.10 -15.89 20.48
N LEU A 227 -0.04 -15.99 19.68
CA LEU A 227 0.68 -14.84 19.15
C LEU A 227 -0.14 -14.06 18.10
N THR A 228 -0.95 -14.75 17.29
CA THR A 228 -1.90 -14.10 16.38
C THR A 228 -2.89 -13.23 17.15
N VAL A 229 -3.46 -13.75 18.26
CA VAL A 229 -4.36 -12.97 19.12
C VAL A 229 -3.63 -11.79 19.74
N GLN A 230 -2.41 -12.00 20.25
CA GLN A 230 -1.59 -10.93 20.81
C GLN A 230 -1.34 -9.81 19.79
N TYR A 231 -0.94 -10.15 18.56
CA TYR A 231 -0.64 -9.16 17.53
C TYR A 231 -1.91 -8.46 17.02
N THR A 232 -3.02 -9.18 16.90
CA THR A 232 -4.33 -8.59 16.56
C THR A 232 -4.74 -7.54 17.59
N ASN A 233 -4.53 -7.81 18.88
CA ASN A 233 -4.78 -6.83 19.94
C ASN A 233 -3.84 -5.62 19.83
N GLU A 234 -2.54 -5.84 19.56
CA GLU A 234 -1.57 -4.75 19.32
C GLU A 234 -2.01 -3.84 18.17
N LEU A 235 -2.46 -4.43 17.05
CA LEU A 235 -2.95 -3.68 15.89
C LEU A 235 -4.26 -2.94 16.20
N THR A 236 -5.17 -3.57 16.94
CA THR A 236 -6.44 -2.96 17.36
C THR A 236 -6.21 -1.73 18.24
N ASP A 237 -5.25 -1.78 19.16
CA ASP A 237 -4.94 -0.65 20.02
C ASP A 237 -4.20 0.47 19.27
N LYS A 238 -3.34 0.13 18.31
CA LYS A 238 -2.74 1.10 17.37
C LYS A 238 -3.81 1.78 16.51
N PHE A 239 -4.81 1.03 16.04
CA PHE A 239 -5.93 1.55 15.28
C PHE A 239 -6.75 2.55 16.10
N LYS A 240 -7.08 2.24 17.36
CA LYS A 240 -7.81 3.15 18.27
C LYS A 240 -7.05 4.44 18.59
N THR A 241 -5.71 4.41 18.54
CA THR A 241 -4.86 5.55 18.92
C THR A 241 -4.37 6.37 17.72
N ALA A 242 -4.71 5.97 16.50
CA ALA A 242 -4.39 6.69 15.27
C ALA A 242 -5.01 8.10 15.27
N LYS A 243 -4.21 9.13 14.96
CA LYS A 243 -4.65 10.53 15.05
C LYS A 243 -4.98 11.17 13.70
N ASP A 244 -4.52 10.56 12.61
CA ASP A 244 -4.70 11.08 11.27
C ASP A 244 -5.06 9.97 10.25
N PRO A 245 -5.66 10.34 9.11
CA PRO A 245 -6.10 9.36 8.10
C PRO A 245 -4.97 8.53 7.49
N THR A 246 -3.73 9.04 7.44
CA THR A 246 -2.59 8.34 6.86
C THR A 246 -2.13 7.21 7.78
N GLN A 247 -2.05 7.47 9.09
CA GLN A 247 -1.78 6.44 10.09
C GLN A 247 -2.87 5.36 10.10
N LEU A 248 -4.13 5.76 9.96
CA LEU A 248 -5.26 4.84 9.89
C LEU A 248 -5.14 3.91 8.68
N ALA A 249 -4.88 4.47 7.49
CA ALA A 249 -4.69 3.70 6.27
C ALA A 249 -3.52 2.72 6.39
N TYR A 250 -2.39 3.16 6.97
CA TYR A 250 -1.25 2.29 7.23
C TYR A 250 -1.59 1.11 8.13
N PHE A 251 -2.27 1.33 9.27
CA PHE A 251 -2.65 0.23 10.15
C PHE A 251 -3.68 -0.71 9.53
N MET A 252 -4.61 -0.19 8.72
CA MET A 252 -5.54 -1.02 7.95
C MET A 252 -4.81 -1.90 6.93
N GLU A 253 -3.81 -1.36 6.24
CA GLU A 253 -2.99 -2.13 5.29
C GLU A 253 -2.20 -3.23 6.01
N VAL A 254 -1.56 -2.91 7.14
CA VAL A 254 -0.82 -3.87 7.95
C VAL A 254 -1.74 -4.98 8.47
N ALA A 255 -2.93 -4.61 8.97
CA ALA A 255 -3.91 -5.59 9.45
C ALA A 255 -4.45 -6.48 8.32
N GLY A 256 -4.68 -5.93 7.12
CA GLY A 256 -5.07 -6.70 5.94
C GLY A 256 -4.01 -7.73 5.57
N LYS A 257 -2.75 -7.30 5.40
CA LYS A 257 -1.62 -8.19 5.11
C LYS A 257 -1.44 -9.28 6.17
N PHE A 258 -1.59 -8.91 7.44
CA PHE A 258 -1.50 -9.87 8.54
C PHE A 258 -2.66 -10.88 8.53
N SER A 259 -3.88 -10.44 8.23
CA SER A 259 -5.04 -11.32 8.11
C SER A 259 -4.86 -12.32 6.97
N ASP A 260 -4.36 -11.89 5.81
CA ASP A 260 -4.06 -12.77 4.69
C ASP A 260 -3.02 -13.82 5.09
N GLN A 261 -1.94 -13.39 5.74
CA GLN A 261 -0.93 -14.29 6.28
C GLN A 261 -1.50 -15.31 7.27
N ASP A 262 -2.34 -14.89 8.22
CA ASP A 262 -2.92 -15.78 9.22
C ASP A 262 -3.80 -16.86 8.58
N ILE A 263 -4.56 -16.49 7.53
CA ILE A 263 -5.34 -17.44 6.73
C ILE A 263 -4.42 -18.44 6.03
N GLU A 264 -3.33 -17.98 5.41
CA GLU A 264 -2.38 -18.87 4.75
C GLU A 264 -1.69 -19.82 5.75
N VAL A 265 -1.35 -19.35 6.95
CA VAL A 265 -0.79 -20.19 8.01
C VAL A 265 -1.82 -21.19 8.54
N PHE A 266 -3.06 -20.77 8.71
CA PHE A 266 -4.15 -21.65 9.13
C PHE A 266 -4.40 -22.79 8.15
N LYS A 267 -4.32 -22.53 6.83
CA LYS A 267 -4.40 -23.56 5.80
C LYS A 267 -3.28 -24.60 5.93
N MET A 268 -2.06 -24.17 6.25
CA MET A 268 -0.92 -25.07 6.45
C MET A 268 -1.09 -26.00 7.67
N PHE A 269 -1.76 -25.57 8.75
CA PHE A 269 -2.10 -26.47 9.86
C PHE A 269 -2.95 -27.67 9.44
N ASN A 270 -3.65 -27.56 8.31
CA ASN A 270 -4.48 -28.60 7.73
C ASN A 270 -3.81 -29.31 6.55
N GLY A 271 -2.50 -29.12 6.35
CA GLY A 271 -1.72 -29.75 5.28
C GLY A 271 -1.89 -29.13 3.89
N ASN A 272 -2.59 -27.98 3.79
CA ASN A 272 -2.75 -27.27 2.53
C ASN A 272 -1.52 -26.37 2.28
N LYS A 273 -0.73 -26.75 1.27
CA LYS A 273 0.49 -26.05 0.86
C LYS A 273 0.14 -24.97 -0.16
N ASN A 274 0.50 -23.74 0.17
CA ASN A 274 0.21 -22.52 -0.60
C ASN A 274 1.50 -21.81 -1.01
N GLU A 275 1.38 -20.66 -1.67
CA GLU A 275 2.54 -19.84 -2.07
C GLU A 275 3.40 -19.41 -0.87
N PHE A 276 2.75 -19.07 0.26
CA PHE A 276 3.44 -18.72 1.51
C PHE A 276 4.32 -19.86 2.03
N PHE A 277 3.84 -21.11 1.97
CA PHE A 277 4.63 -22.31 2.26
C PHE A 277 5.84 -22.42 1.33
N HIS A 278 5.64 -22.19 0.04
CA HIS A 278 6.72 -22.30 -0.94
C HIS A 278 7.83 -21.27 -0.71
N ASP A 279 7.53 -20.10 -0.17
CA ASP A 279 8.53 -19.10 0.22
C ASP A 279 9.30 -19.53 1.47
N ILE A 280 8.63 -20.08 2.48
CA ILE A 280 9.28 -20.67 3.66
C ILE A 280 10.25 -21.77 3.23
N LEU A 281 9.78 -22.69 2.40
CA LEU A 281 10.57 -23.81 1.91
C LEU A 281 11.78 -23.35 1.10
N ARG A 282 11.63 -22.34 0.25
CA ARG A 282 12.74 -21.77 -0.53
C ARG A 282 13.84 -21.23 0.40
N ASN A 283 13.44 -20.52 1.47
CA ASN A 283 14.37 -19.99 2.47
C ASN A 283 15.06 -21.08 3.29
N ILE A 284 14.33 -22.13 3.66
CA ILE A 284 14.92 -23.28 4.37
C ILE A 284 15.95 -23.98 3.47
N CYS A 285 15.57 -24.28 2.23
CA CYS A 285 16.45 -24.96 1.27
C CYS A 285 17.71 -24.14 0.96
N SER A 286 17.60 -22.82 0.78
CA SER A 286 18.75 -21.97 0.46
C SER A 286 19.79 -21.92 1.58
N LYS A 287 19.34 -21.98 2.85
CA LYS A 287 20.20 -21.93 4.04
C LYS A 287 20.72 -23.29 4.50
N THR A 288 20.17 -24.38 3.98
CA THR A 288 20.54 -25.77 4.38
C THR A 288 21.11 -26.57 3.21
N LEU A 289 21.45 -25.92 2.11
CA LEU A 289 22.04 -26.54 0.94
C LEU A 289 23.42 -27.11 1.28
N LEU A 290 23.58 -28.42 1.09
CA LEU A 290 24.90 -29.06 1.20
C LEU A 290 25.79 -28.57 0.06
N GLN A 291 26.92 -27.98 0.41
CA GLN A 291 28.02 -27.67 -0.50
C GLN A 291 28.94 -28.88 -0.67
#